data_AF-A0A1V4UUU7-F1
#
_entry.id   AF-A0A1V4UUU7-F1
#
_cell.length_a   1.000
_cell.length_b   1.000
_cell.length_c   1.000
_cell.angle_alpha   90.00
_cell.angle_beta   90.00
_cell.angle_gamma   90.00
#
_symmetry.space_group_name_H-M   'P 1'
#
loop_
_entity.id
_entity.type
_entity.pdbx_description
1 polymer ?
#
loop_
_entity_poly.entity_id
_entity_poly.type
_entity_poly.pdbx_seq_one_letter_code
_entity_poly.pdbx_strand_id
1 'polypeptide(L)'
;MISARNLGDWFRYMISPGHVDLDLISSRRSAGIESVHVLGDEVEVTYAGLGGGGVGATLSRAKAGDVLRYSVTECGGGRIARGTLVLPRRERMIIGVDDTDSKTTGATWTLIHNIATKVDSLEARYISHSLVQLFPVPTKTQNCVSTVVEFACLPGKAEGMLAKFKALLRRYSVSDETGMAVFRNFDPSALMPYAQRCRHERVLYEDALEAARDAGVQIIMDGQGLIGAVAAIAYCAQPDRSVVPGSL
;
A
#
# COMPACT_ATOMS: atom_id res chain seq x y z
N MET A 1 16.03 28.50 -3.99
CA MET A 1 15.51 27.26 -4.62
C MET A 1 14.72 26.53 -3.55
N ILE A 2 13.41 26.35 -3.71
CA ILE A 2 12.58 25.62 -2.74
C ILE A 2 12.68 24.14 -3.12
N SER A 3 13.06 23.28 -2.16
CA SER A 3 13.07 21.82 -2.34
C SER A 3 11.98 21.20 -1.46
N ALA A 4 11.31 20.17 -1.97
CA ALA A 4 10.30 19.39 -1.26
C ALA A 4 10.70 17.92 -1.30
N ARG A 5 10.54 17.21 -0.19
CA ARG A 5 10.78 15.76 -0.05
C ARG A 5 9.58 15.13 0.65
N ASN A 6 9.13 13.97 0.16
CA ASN A 6 8.11 13.21 0.85
C ASN A 6 8.74 12.50 2.07
N LEU A 7 8.21 12.74 3.27
CA LEU A 7 8.63 12.10 4.51
C LEU A 7 7.46 11.23 4.97
N GLY A 8 7.60 9.91 4.87
CA GLY A 8 6.57 8.98 5.30
C GLY A 8 6.49 8.85 6.83
N ASP A 9 5.30 8.52 7.32
CA ASP A 9 5.03 8.33 8.76
C ASP A 9 5.57 6.99 9.31
N TRP A 10 5.98 6.06 8.44
CA TRP A 10 6.34 4.68 8.82
C TRP A 10 7.46 4.13 7.93
N PHE A 11 8.35 3.32 8.50
CA PHE A 11 9.36 2.57 7.76
C PHE A 11 8.78 1.27 7.21
N ARG A 12 8.98 1.00 5.91
CA ARG A 12 8.63 -0.27 5.27
C ARG A 12 9.87 -0.99 4.83
N TYR A 13 9.91 -2.29 5.10
CA TYR A 13 10.94 -3.18 4.60
C TYR A 13 10.33 -4.08 3.53
N MET A 14 10.98 -4.15 2.37
CA MET A 14 10.72 -5.16 1.36
C MET A 14 11.79 -6.24 1.52
N ILE A 15 11.38 -7.46 1.85
CA ILE A 15 12.28 -8.54 2.28
C ILE A 15 11.86 -9.83 1.60
N SER A 16 12.83 -10.60 1.13
CA SER A 16 12.61 -11.99 0.69
C SER A 16 12.78 -12.94 1.88
N PRO A 17 11.97 -14.02 2.00
CA PRO A 17 12.15 -15.02 3.05
C PRO A 17 13.58 -15.59 3.05
N GLY A 18 14.13 -15.80 4.23
CA GLY A 18 15.50 -16.24 4.40
C GLY A 18 16.05 -15.94 5.80
N HIS A 19 17.33 -16.25 5.98
CA HIS A 19 18.10 -16.03 7.20
C HIS A 19 19.43 -15.39 6.85
N VAL A 20 19.89 -14.45 7.68
CA VAL A 20 21.21 -13.85 7.60
C VAL A 20 21.79 -13.71 9.00
N ASP A 21 23.09 -14.00 9.14
CA ASP A 21 23.80 -13.72 10.38
C ASP A 21 24.15 -12.24 10.45
N LEU A 22 23.51 -11.53 11.37
CA LEU A 22 23.74 -10.10 11.56
C LEU A 22 25.06 -9.85 12.30
N ASP A 23 26.02 -9.22 11.63
CA ASP A 23 27.23 -8.68 12.26
C ASP A 23 26.91 -7.40 13.04
N LEU A 24 26.31 -7.59 14.22
CA LEU A 24 25.85 -6.52 15.10
C LEU A 24 27.06 -5.83 15.76
N ILE A 25 27.19 -4.52 15.53
CA ILE A 25 28.24 -3.70 16.11
C ILE A 25 27.61 -2.49 16.78
N SER A 26 27.96 -2.28 18.06
CA SER A 26 27.50 -1.11 18.83
C SER A 26 27.78 0.19 18.08
N SER A 27 26.78 1.09 18.06
CA SER A 27 26.84 2.39 17.36
C SER A 27 27.08 2.34 15.84
N ARG A 28 27.03 1.17 15.18
CA ARG A 28 27.16 1.05 13.72
C ARG A 28 26.01 0.24 13.09
N ARG A 29 25.78 -0.96 13.60
CA ARG A 29 24.74 -1.91 13.15
C ARG A 29 24.08 -2.49 14.39
N SER A 30 23.31 -1.67 15.10
CA SER A 30 22.81 -1.99 16.43
C SER A 30 21.55 -2.85 16.44
N ALA A 31 20.83 -2.96 15.32
CA ALA A 31 19.66 -3.83 15.18
C ALA A 31 19.36 -4.15 13.70
N GLY A 32 18.64 -5.23 13.46
CA GLY A 32 18.19 -5.64 12.13
C GLY A 32 17.15 -6.75 12.17
N ILE A 33 16.72 -7.18 10.99
CA ILE A 33 15.90 -8.38 10.78
C ILE A 33 16.87 -9.51 10.42
N GLU A 34 16.95 -10.52 11.28
CA GLU A 34 17.84 -11.67 11.16
C GLU A 34 17.23 -12.73 10.25
N SER A 35 15.91 -12.96 10.36
CA SER A 35 15.22 -13.90 9.49
C SER A 35 13.75 -13.56 9.25
N VAL A 36 13.23 -14.06 8.13
CA VAL A 36 11.81 -14.07 7.79
C VAL A 36 11.46 -15.44 7.22
N HIS A 37 10.48 -16.11 7.82
CA HIS A 37 9.95 -17.39 7.35
C HIS A 37 8.46 -17.26 7.07
N VAL A 38 8.00 -17.83 5.95
CA VAL A 38 6.58 -17.93 5.62
C VAL A 38 6.16 -19.39 5.82
N LEU A 39 5.33 -19.65 6.82
CA LEU A 39 4.95 -20.98 7.27
C LEU A 39 3.43 -21.12 7.17
N GLY A 40 2.94 -21.57 6.01
CA GLY A 40 1.50 -21.75 5.78
C GLY A 40 0.72 -20.43 5.88
N ASP A 41 -0.07 -20.26 6.93
CA ASP A 41 -0.87 -19.08 7.24
C ASP A 41 -0.19 -18.12 8.23
N GLU A 42 1.06 -18.37 8.58
CA GLU A 42 1.86 -17.54 9.49
C GLU A 42 3.14 -17.01 8.84
N VAL A 43 3.61 -15.88 9.35
CA VAL A 43 4.91 -15.28 9.02
C VAL A 43 5.68 -15.11 10.32
N GLU A 44 6.87 -15.70 10.39
CA GLU A 44 7.79 -15.50 11.51
C GLU A 44 8.85 -14.48 11.11
N VAL A 45 9.02 -13.46 11.93
CA VAL A 45 10.04 -12.41 11.74
C VAL A 45 10.93 -12.35 12.98
N THR A 46 12.21 -12.67 12.81
CA THR A 46 13.20 -12.56 13.88
C THR A 46 13.95 -11.25 13.75
N TYR A 47 13.84 -10.43 14.78
CA TYR A 47 14.67 -9.24 14.95
C TYR A 47 15.81 -9.54 15.92
N ALA A 48 16.99 -8.99 15.66
CA ALA A 48 18.10 -9.04 16.59
C ALA A 48 18.70 -7.64 16.79
N GLY A 49 19.21 -7.36 17.98
CA GLY A 49 19.86 -6.10 18.26
C GLY A 49 20.65 -6.07 19.56
N LEU A 50 21.58 -5.11 19.65
CA LEU A 50 22.44 -4.85 20.80
C LEU A 50 21.82 -3.76 21.69
N GLY A 51 21.84 -3.97 23.00
CA GLY A 51 21.40 -2.96 23.98
C GLY A 51 19.95 -2.52 23.73
N GLY A 52 19.72 -1.21 23.56
CA GLY A 52 18.39 -0.66 23.28
C GLY A 52 17.76 -1.13 21.97
N GLY A 53 18.58 -1.46 20.96
CA GLY A 53 18.12 -2.06 19.70
C GLY A 53 17.49 -3.44 19.92
N GLY A 54 18.06 -4.22 20.84
CA GLY A 54 17.50 -5.48 21.30
C GLY A 54 16.17 -5.31 22.05
N VAL A 55 16.02 -4.28 22.88
CA VAL A 55 14.75 -4.02 23.60
C VAL A 55 13.61 -3.65 22.63
N GLY A 56 13.87 -2.74 21.69
CA GLY A 56 12.85 -2.26 20.75
C GLY A 56 12.46 -3.27 19.67
N ALA A 57 13.41 -4.13 19.28
CA ALA A 57 13.22 -5.26 18.36
C ALA A 57 12.34 -6.38 18.96
N THR A 58 12.38 -6.56 20.28
CA THR A 58 11.81 -7.71 20.98
C THR A 58 10.54 -7.31 21.74
N LEU A 59 10.68 -6.66 22.90
CA LEU A 59 9.60 -6.38 23.84
C LEU A 59 8.57 -5.36 23.33
N SER A 60 9.03 -4.30 22.65
CA SER A 60 8.12 -3.24 22.21
C SER A 60 7.16 -3.68 21.10
N ARG A 61 7.56 -4.65 20.27
CA ARG A 61 6.75 -5.14 19.13
C ARG A 61 5.94 -6.39 19.48
N ALA A 62 6.45 -7.20 20.41
CA ALA A 62 5.84 -8.44 20.86
C ALA A 62 4.37 -8.32 21.30
N LYS A 63 3.97 -7.16 21.84
CA LYS A 63 2.62 -6.92 22.35
C LYS A 63 1.70 -6.17 21.38
N ALA A 64 2.09 -6.00 20.11
CA ALA A 64 1.23 -5.39 19.12
C ALA A 64 0.01 -6.28 18.83
N GLY A 65 -1.15 -5.66 18.54
CA GLY A 65 -2.43 -6.36 18.48
C GLY A 65 -2.55 -7.48 17.44
N ASP A 66 -1.73 -7.45 16.39
CA ASP A 66 -1.72 -8.47 15.33
C ASP A 66 -0.66 -9.56 15.54
N VAL A 67 0.08 -9.54 16.66
CA VAL A 67 1.05 -10.59 17.01
C VAL A 67 0.31 -11.79 17.62
N LEU A 68 0.43 -12.96 16.98
CA LEU A 68 -0.21 -14.20 17.44
C LEU A 68 0.52 -14.79 18.64
N ARG A 69 1.86 -14.84 18.54
CA ARG A 69 2.78 -15.30 19.59
C ARG A 69 4.16 -14.70 19.34
N TYR A 70 5.00 -14.73 20.37
CA TYR A 70 6.39 -14.29 20.24
C TYR A 70 7.31 -15.08 21.17
N SER A 71 8.59 -15.12 20.83
CA SER A 71 9.67 -15.60 21.69
C SER A 71 10.74 -14.53 21.76
N VAL A 72 11.24 -14.23 22.96
CA VAL A 72 12.27 -13.20 23.18
C VAL A 72 13.34 -13.70 24.13
N THR A 73 14.59 -13.36 23.85
CA THR A 73 15.70 -13.59 24.78
C THR A 73 15.77 -12.44 25.81
N GLU A 74 16.57 -12.63 26.86
CA GLU A 74 16.92 -11.52 27.74
C GLU A 74 17.54 -10.34 26.95
N CYS A 75 17.26 -9.12 27.39
CA CYS A 75 17.69 -7.88 26.73
C CYS A 75 18.32 -6.90 27.72
N GLY A 76 19.10 -5.93 27.20
CA GLY A 76 19.74 -4.87 27.99
C GLY A 76 21.22 -5.14 28.31
N GLY A 77 21.90 -4.13 28.88
CA GLY A 77 23.29 -4.26 29.37
C GLY A 77 24.35 -4.57 28.29
N GLY A 78 24.12 -4.18 27.04
CA GLY A 78 25.05 -4.45 25.92
C GLY A 78 24.95 -5.85 25.30
N ARG A 79 24.03 -6.70 25.78
CA ARG A 79 23.78 -8.04 25.22
C ARG A 79 23.10 -7.95 23.86
N ILE A 80 23.32 -8.99 23.05
CA ILE A 80 22.49 -9.26 21.87
C ILE A 80 21.16 -9.84 22.36
N ALA A 81 20.06 -9.18 22.02
CA ALA A 81 18.72 -9.72 22.22
C ALA A 81 18.14 -10.14 20.86
N ARG A 82 17.35 -11.21 20.87
CA ARG A 82 16.58 -11.70 19.73
C ARG A 82 15.10 -11.81 20.08
N GLY A 83 14.26 -11.52 19.10
CA GLY A 83 12.81 -11.61 19.25
C GLY A 83 12.19 -12.09 17.96
N THR A 84 11.58 -13.25 18.01
CA THR A 84 10.78 -13.80 16.93
C THR A 84 9.33 -13.46 17.17
N LEU A 85 8.72 -12.75 16.23
CA LEU A 85 7.30 -12.44 16.21
C LEU A 85 6.62 -13.35 15.21
N VAL A 86 5.51 -13.95 15.59
CA VAL A 86 4.65 -14.69 14.67
C VAL A 86 3.42 -13.85 14.38
N LEU A 87 3.21 -13.59 13.09
CA LEU A 87 2.16 -12.75 12.54
C LEU A 87 1.28 -13.59 11.61
N PRO A 88 0.00 -13.25 11.43
CA PRO A 88 -0.78 -13.88 10.38
C PRO A 88 -0.21 -13.51 9.01
N ARG A 89 -0.12 -14.48 8.10
CA ARG A 89 0.15 -14.24 6.69
C ARG A 89 -1.03 -13.47 6.11
N ARG A 90 -0.73 -12.34 5.47
CA ARG A 90 -1.72 -11.50 4.80
C ARG A 90 -1.48 -11.45 3.30
N GLU A 91 -2.56 -11.32 2.55
CA GLU A 91 -2.58 -11.09 1.12
C GLU A 91 -2.65 -9.60 0.84
N ARG A 92 -1.84 -9.14 -0.10
CA ARG A 92 -1.82 -7.75 -0.55
C ARG A 92 -3.01 -7.49 -1.47
N MET A 93 -3.79 -6.45 -1.18
CA MET A 93 -4.86 -5.95 -2.03
C MET A 93 -4.61 -4.46 -2.30
N ILE A 94 -4.58 -4.10 -3.58
CA ILE A 94 -4.38 -2.71 -4.03
C ILE A 94 -5.65 -2.26 -4.73
N ILE A 95 -6.23 -1.14 -4.29
CA ILE A 95 -7.48 -0.60 -4.83
C ILE A 95 -7.18 0.76 -5.46
N GLY A 96 -7.33 0.84 -6.77
CA GLY A 96 -7.27 2.10 -7.52
C GLY A 96 -8.67 2.68 -7.71
N VAL A 97 -8.81 3.99 -7.53
CA VAL A 97 -10.06 4.72 -7.72
C VAL A 97 -9.79 6.08 -8.38
N ASP A 98 -10.67 6.48 -9.27
CA ASP A 98 -10.63 7.79 -9.90
C ASP A 98 -12.04 8.29 -10.24
N ASP A 99 -12.14 9.59 -10.54
CA ASP A 99 -13.34 10.25 -11.02
C ASP A 99 -14.52 10.11 -10.03
N THR A 100 -14.33 10.62 -8.81
CA THR A 100 -15.37 10.59 -7.77
C THR A 100 -15.93 11.97 -7.41
N ASP A 101 -15.30 13.01 -7.97
CA ASP A 101 -15.57 14.41 -7.69
C ASP A 101 -16.02 15.16 -8.95
N SER A 102 -16.41 16.41 -8.77
CA SER A 102 -16.72 17.35 -9.85
C SER A 102 -15.85 18.60 -9.72
N LYS A 103 -16.01 19.55 -10.65
CA LYS A 103 -15.29 20.84 -10.58
C LYS A 103 -15.59 21.65 -9.31
N THR A 104 -16.72 21.40 -8.65
CA THR A 104 -17.22 22.21 -7.52
C THR A 104 -17.48 21.42 -6.26
N THR A 105 -17.37 20.09 -6.28
CA THR A 105 -17.80 19.24 -5.16
C THR A 105 -16.98 17.98 -5.07
N GLY A 106 -16.53 17.66 -3.85
CA GLY A 106 -15.76 16.45 -3.58
C GLY A 106 -14.27 16.60 -3.86
N ALA A 107 -13.52 15.60 -3.41
CA ALA A 107 -12.12 15.41 -3.73
C ALA A 107 -11.81 13.91 -3.60
N THR A 108 -11.35 13.29 -4.68
CA THR A 108 -11.18 11.83 -4.75
C THR A 108 -10.29 11.30 -3.64
N TRP A 109 -9.11 11.88 -3.43
CA TRP A 109 -8.18 11.44 -2.38
C TRP A 109 -8.80 11.52 -0.96
N THR A 110 -9.55 12.58 -0.65
CA THR A 110 -10.21 12.74 0.65
C THR A 110 -11.29 11.70 0.87
N LEU A 111 -12.15 11.49 -0.15
CA LEU A 111 -13.22 10.50 -0.07
C LEU A 111 -12.63 9.10 0.15
N ILE A 112 -11.62 8.74 -0.63
CA ILE A 112 -10.97 7.43 -0.55
C ILE A 112 -10.26 7.22 0.78
N HIS A 113 -9.58 8.24 1.31
CA HIS A 113 -8.99 8.15 2.65
C HIS A 113 -10.06 7.88 3.72
N ASN A 114 -11.18 8.62 3.68
CA ASN A 114 -12.27 8.45 4.65
C ASN A 114 -12.92 7.05 4.55
N ILE A 115 -13.15 6.54 3.34
CA ILE A 115 -13.68 5.20 3.13
C ILE A 115 -12.68 4.16 3.63
N ALA A 116 -11.40 4.26 3.26
CA ALA A 116 -10.37 3.30 3.64
C ALA A 116 -10.22 3.21 5.17
N THR A 117 -10.16 4.35 5.86
CA THR A 117 -10.14 4.42 7.33
C THR A 117 -11.41 3.84 7.95
N LYS A 118 -12.58 4.01 7.32
CA LYS A 118 -13.85 3.47 7.83
C LYS A 118 -13.99 1.95 7.69
N VAL A 119 -13.29 1.36 6.72
CA VAL A 119 -13.33 -0.09 6.46
C VAL A 119 -12.12 -0.84 6.99
N ASP A 120 -11.12 -0.14 7.53
CA ASP A 120 -10.00 -0.74 8.27
C ASP A 120 -10.50 -1.66 9.39
N SER A 121 -9.86 -2.83 9.49
CA SER A 121 -10.22 -3.86 10.48
C SER A 121 -9.05 -4.83 10.70
N LEU A 122 -9.17 -5.67 11.74
CA LEU A 122 -8.23 -6.78 11.98
C LEU A 122 -8.11 -7.73 10.77
N GLU A 123 -9.19 -7.92 10.02
CA GLU A 123 -9.21 -8.81 8.86
C GLU A 123 -8.64 -8.16 7.61
N ALA A 124 -8.72 -6.83 7.48
CA ALA A 124 -8.23 -6.06 6.35
C ALA A 124 -7.63 -4.73 6.82
N ARG A 125 -6.30 -4.72 6.97
CA ARG A 125 -5.54 -3.57 7.50
C ARG A 125 -5.26 -2.57 6.40
N TYR A 126 -5.67 -1.32 6.57
CA TYR A 126 -5.32 -0.22 5.69
C TYR A 126 -3.85 0.17 5.92
N ILE A 127 -3.02 0.04 4.88
CA ILE A 127 -1.57 0.23 4.98
C ILE A 127 -1.11 1.54 4.33
N SER A 128 -1.60 1.87 3.15
CA SER A 128 -1.06 2.99 2.37
C SER A 128 -2.11 3.71 1.55
N HIS A 129 -1.82 4.99 1.33
CA HIS A 129 -2.57 5.88 0.48
C HIS A 129 -1.58 6.58 -0.44
N SER A 130 -1.86 6.67 -1.73
CA SER A 130 -1.03 7.43 -2.66
C SER A 130 -1.88 8.15 -3.68
N LEU A 131 -1.55 9.42 -3.89
CA LEU A 131 -2.07 10.24 -4.97
C LEU A 131 -1.19 10.00 -6.20
N VAL A 132 -1.80 9.89 -7.37
CA VAL A 132 -1.10 9.62 -8.63
C VAL A 132 -1.47 10.70 -9.63
N GLN A 133 -0.49 11.55 -9.95
CA GLN A 133 -0.65 12.62 -10.93
C GLN A 133 -0.63 12.05 -12.34
N LEU A 134 -1.70 12.25 -13.10
CA LEU A 134 -1.84 11.80 -14.49
C LEU A 134 -1.78 12.98 -15.47
N PHE A 135 -1.74 12.66 -16.77
CA PHE A 135 -1.75 13.65 -17.84
C PHE A 135 -3.05 14.47 -17.79
N PRO A 136 -2.98 15.82 -17.84
CA PRO A 136 -4.16 16.66 -17.78
C PRO A 136 -5.02 16.50 -19.02
N VAL A 137 -6.31 16.19 -18.84
CA VAL A 137 -7.28 16.08 -19.95
C VAL A 137 -8.46 17.05 -19.74
N PRO A 138 -9.02 17.64 -20.82
CA PRO A 138 -10.10 18.64 -20.70
C PRO A 138 -11.38 18.14 -20.01
N THR A 139 -11.60 16.82 -20.03
CA THR A 139 -12.78 16.15 -19.50
C THR A 139 -12.75 15.93 -17.99
N LYS A 140 -11.61 16.15 -17.32
CA LYS A 140 -11.44 15.90 -15.87
C LYS A 140 -11.36 17.20 -15.06
N THR A 141 -11.39 17.05 -13.74
CA THR A 141 -11.08 18.14 -12.80
C THR A 141 -9.67 18.66 -13.04
N GLN A 142 -9.42 19.90 -12.61
CA GLN A 142 -8.22 20.68 -12.98
C GLN A 142 -6.89 19.97 -12.68
N ASN A 143 -6.88 19.00 -11.75
CA ASN A 143 -5.66 18.36 -11.29
C ASN A 143 -5.42 16.94 -11.83
N CYS A 144 -6.41 16.25 -12.44
CA CYS A 144 -6.23 14.89 -13.00
C CYS A 144 -5.46 13.93 -12.08
N VAL A 145 -5.87 13.83 -10.82
CA VAL A 145 -5.23 12.99 -9.80
C VAL A 145 -6.09 11.78 -9.47
N SER A 146 -5.57 10.59 -9.72
CA SER A 146 -6.18 9.34 -9.26
C SER A 146 -5.63 8.94 -7.88
N THR A 147 -6.35 8.08 -7.16
CA THR A 147 -5.98 7.61 -5.83
C THR A 147 -5.81 6.10 -5.82
N VAL A 148 -4.78 5.62 -5.15
CA VAL A 148 -4.58 4.20 -4.84
C VAL A 148 -4.44 3.99 -3.35
N VAL A 149 -5.07 2.94 -2.83
CA VAL A 149 -4.93 2.49 -1.45
C VAL A 149 -4.51 1.03 -1.38
N GLU A 150 -3.84 0.67 -0.30
CA GLU A 150 -3.32 -0.67 -0.06
C GLU A 150 -3.89 -1.25 1.22
N PHE A 151 -4.30 -2.50 1.15
CA PHE A 151 -4.75 -3.30 2.28
C PHE A 151 -3.93 -4.59 2.41
N ALA A 152 -3.70 -5.01 3.65
CA ALA A 152 -3.23 -6.35 3.97
C ALA A 152 -4.39 -7.14 4.59
N CYS A 153 -4.87 -8.11 3.83
CA CYS A 153 -6.07 -8.87 4.16
C CYS A 153 -5.69 -10.26 4.67
N LEU A 154 -6.42 -10.78 5.66
CA LEU A 154 -6.35 -12.21 5.95
C LEU A 154 -6.87 -12.99 4.73
N PRO A 155 -6.25 -14.12 4.36
CA PRO A 155 -6.69 -14.95 3.24
C PRO A 155 -8.19 -15.24 3.31
N GLY A 156 -8.91 -14.94 2.23
CA GLY A 156 -10.35 -15.18 2.12
C GLY A 156 -11.27 -14.28 2.97
N LYS A 157 -10.74 -13.23 3.63
CA LYS A 157 -11.54 -12.32 4.49
C LYS A 157 -11.74 -10.91 3.92
N ALA A 158 -11.19 -10.63 2.72
CA ALA A 158 -11.22 -9.28 2.15
C ALA A 158 -12.59 -8.86 1.56
N GLU A 159 -13.44 -9.82 1.16
CA GLU A 159 -14.61 -9.51 0.32
C GLU A 159 -15.68 -8.68 1.03
N GLY A 160 -15.90 -8.89 2.33
CA GLY A 160 -16.83 -8.07 3.12
C GLY A 160 -16.36 -6.61 3.21
N MET A 161 -15.06 -6.39 3.41
CA MET A 161 -14.44 -5.06 3.39
C MET A 161 -14.59 -4.42 2.01
N LEU A 162 -14.26 -5.16 0.94
CA LEU A 162 -14.32 -4.67 -0.44
C LEU A 162 -15.76 -4.29 -0.86
N ALA A 163 -16.75 -5.11 -0.50
CA ALA A 163 -18.16 -4.82 -0.75
C ALA A 163 -18.61 -3.54 -0.05
N LYS A 164 -18.19 -3.35 1.22
CA LYS A 164 -18.46 -2.13 1.98
C LYS A 164 -17.75 -0.91 1.39
N PHE A 165 -16.50 -1.06 0.94
CA PHE A 165 -15.75 -0.02 0.23
C PHE A 165 -16.53 0.46 -1.01
N LYS A 166 -16.93 -0.49 -1.87
CA LYS A 166 -17.74 -0.20 -3.07
C LYS A 166 -19.08 0.48 -2.73
N ALA A 167 -19.77 0.01 -1.70
CA ALA A 167 -21.05 0.58 -1.28
C ALA A 167 -20.92 2.03 -0.79
N LEU A 168 -19.88 2.32 0.00
CA LEU A 168 -19.58 3.69 0.44
C LEU A 168 -19.18 4.57 -0.74
N LEU A 169 -18.38 4.05 -1.69
CA LEU A 169 -17.98 4.79 -2.87
C LEU A 169 -19.20 5.17 -3.73
N ARG A 170 -20.11 4.23 -3.99
CA ARG A 170 -21.37 4.50 -4.70
C ARG A 170 -22.27 5.51 -3.98
N ARG A 171 -22.25 5.53 -2.65
CA ARG A 171 -23.08 6.43 -1.85
C ARG A 171 -22.56 7.87 -1.85
N TYR A 172 -21.24 8.04 -1.88
CA TYR A 172 -20.61 9.33 -1.60
C TYR A 172 -19.86 9.93 -2.79
N SER A 173 -19.59 9.15 -3.84
CA SER A 173 -19.16 9.70 -5.12
C SER A 173 -20.24 10.62 -5.68
N VAL A 174 -19.83 11.71 -6.31
CA VAL A 174 -20.72 12.65 -7.01
C VAL A 174 -20.55 12.57 -8.53
N SER A 175 -19.84 11.56 -9.02
CA SER A 175 -19.61 11.29 -10.45
C SER A 175 -20.19 9.94 -10.84
N ASP A 176 -20.93 9.89 -11.95
CA ASP A 176 -21.42 8.65 -12.57
C ASP A 176 -20.30 7.90 -13.31
N GLU A 177 -19.15 8.55 -13.52
CA GLU A 177 -17.99 8.03 -14.24
C GLU A 177 -16.95 7.38 -13.32
N THR A 178 -17.29 7.15 -12.05
CA THR A 178 -16.36 6.57 -11.08
C THR A 178 -15.82 5.21 -11.54
N GLY A 179 -14.49 5.13 -11.61
CA GLY A 179 -13.76 3.90 -11.86
C GLY A 179 -13.20 3.32 -10.57
N MET A 180 -13.32 2.00 -10.41
CA MET A 180 -12.73 1.28 -9.28
C MET A 180 -12.16 -0.05 -9.77
N ALA A 181 -10.88 -0.28 -9.47
CA ALA A 181 -10.13 -1.47 -9.89
C ALA A 181 -9.36 -2.07 -8.71
N VAL A 182 -9.24 -3.40 -8.67
CA VAL A 182 -8.61 -4.14 -7.57
C VAL A 182 -7.56 -5.09 -8.11
N PHE A 183 -6.34 -4.98 -7.60
CA PHE A 183 -5.24 -5.90 -7.89
C PHE A 183 -4.91 -6.73 -6.65
N ARG A 184 -4.90 -8.06 -6.81
CA ARG A 184 -4.61 -9.04 -5.74
C ARG A 184 -3.33 -9.79 -6.05
N ASN A 185 -2.20 -9.11 -5.89
CA ASN A 185 -0.88 -9.72 -5.94
C ASN A 185 0.12 -8.82 -5.21
N PHE A 186 1.34 -9.32 -5.01
CA PHE A 186 2.39 -8.55 -4.36
C PHE A 186 3.00 -7.49 -5.28
N ASP A 187 3.22 -7.75 -6.57
CA ASP A 187 3.93 -6.82 -7.46
C ASP A 187 3.04 -6.31 -8.61
N PRO A 188 2.63 -5.03 -8.62
CA PRO A 188 1.85 -4.43 -9.71
C PRO A 188 2.72 -3.91 -10.88
N SER A 189 4.01 -4.23 -10.93
CA SER A 189 4.95 -3.69 -11.93
C SER A 189 4.55 -3.89 -13.39
N ALA A 190 3.78 -4.94 -13.69
CA ALA A 190 3.23 -5.20 -15.03
C ALA A 190 2.36 -4.04 -15.57
N LEU A 191 1.76 -3.23 -14.68
CA LEU A 191 0.96 -2.06 -15.06
C LEU A 191 1.81 -0.80 -15.33
N MET A 192 3.11 -0.82 -15.03
CA MET A 192 3.95 0.38 -15.14
C MET A 192 4.00 0.98 -16.56
N PRO A 193 4.10 0.20 -17.66
CA PRO A 193 4.08 0.77 -19.01
C PRO A 193 2.77 1.53 -19.31
N TYR A 194 1.62 0.96 -18.94
CA TYR A 194 0.32 1.61 -19.09
C TYR A 194 0.21 2.87 -18.21
N ALA A 195 0.63 2.76 -16.93
CA ALA A 195 0.59 3.88 -16.00
C ALA A 195 1.50 5.04 -16.46
N GLN A 196 2.65 4.74 -17.07
CA GLN A 196 3.52 5.75 -17.68
C GLN A 196 2.85 6.44 -18.86
N ARG A 197 2.18 5.71 -19.77
CA ARG A 197 1.40 6.34 -20.85
C ARG A 197 0.36 7.30 -20.29
N CYS A 198 -0.41 6.90 -19.29
CA CYS A 198 -1.41 7.73 -18.62
C CYS A 198 -0.87 9.02 -17.99
N ARG A 199 0.45 9.11 -17.77
CA ARG A 199 1.12 10.31 -17.26
C ARG A 199 1.63 11.26 -18.33
N HIS A 200 1.82 10.79 -19.57
CA HIS A 200 2.42 11.57 -20.65
C HIS A 200 1.43 11.90 -21.78
N GLU A 201 0.38 11.10 -21.93
CA GLU A 201 -0.58 11.25 -23.02
C GLU A 201 -2.01 10.92 -22.59
N ARG A 202 -2.96 11.34 -23.42
CA ARG A 202 -4.34 10.88 -23.32
C ARG A 202 -4.43 9.46 -23.86
N VAL A 203 -4.81 8.52 -23.01
CA VAL A 203 -5.07 7.12 -23.37
C VAL A 203 -6.55 6.87 -23.62
N LEU A 204 -6.87 5.77 -24.31
CA LEU A 204 -8.24 5.34 -24.57
C LEU A 204 -8.77 4.49 -23.41
N TYR A 205 -10.09 4.37 -23.32
CA TYR A 205 -10.72 3.52 -22.31
C TYR A 205 -10.39 2.03 -22.53
N GLU A 206 -10.30 1.62 -23.79
CA GLU A 206 -9.95 0.27 -24.22
C GLU A 206 -8.54 -0.14 -23.77
N ASP A 207 -7.59 0.81 -23.75
CA ASP A 207 -6.24 0.60 -23.20
C ASP A 207 -6.32 0.18 -21.72
N ALA A 208 -7.22 0.80 -20.95
CA ALA A 208 -7.41 0.49 -19.53
C ALA A 208 -7.98 -0.93 -19.34
N LEU A 209 -8.93 -1.33 -20.20
CA LEU A 209 -9.48 -2.68 -20.19
C LEU A 209 -8.42 -3.73 -20.53
N GLU A 210 -7.57 -3.46 -21.52
CA GLU A 210 -6.47 -4.36 -21.90
C GLU A 210 -5.44 -4.49 -20.79
N ALA A 211 -4.95 -3.37 -20.27
CA ALA A 211 -4.00 -3.36 -19.15
C ALA A 211 -4.56 -4.09 -17.91
N ALA A 212 -5.85 -3.91 -17.62
CA ALA A 212 -6.50 -4.61 -16.52
C ALA A 212 -6.55 -6.12 -16.75
N ARG A 213 -6.94 -6.57 -17.94
CA ARG A 213 -6.98 -8.02 -18.27
C ARG A 213 -5.60 -8.64 -18.19
N ASP A 214 -4.60 -8.03 -18.83
CA ASP A 214 -3.26 -8.58 -18.94
C ASP A 214 -2.55 -8.69 -17.59
N ALA A 215 -2.81 -7.74 -16.70
CA ALA A 215 -2.26 -7.74 -15.34
C ALA A 215 -3.13 -8.50 -14.32
N GLY A 216 -4.28 -9.07 -14.71
CA GLY A 216 -5.19 -9.76 -13.79
C GLY A 216 -5.85 -8.83 -12.76
N VAL A 217 -6.07 -7.56 -13.13
CA VAL A 217 -6.80 -6.58 -12.33
C VAL A 217 -8.30 -6.82 -12.45
N GLN A 218 -8.98 -6.89 -11.32
CA GLN A 218 -10.43 -6.99 -11.27
C GLN A 218 -11.07 -5.60 -11.41
N ILE A 219 -11.93 -5.42 -12.39
CA ILE A 219 -12.74 -4.21 -12.56
C ILE A 219 -13.99 -4.32 -11.68
N ILE A 220 -14.21 -3.34 -10.81
CA ILE A 220 -15.33 -3.30 -9.83
C ILE A 220 -16.39 -2.27 -10.21
N MET A 221 -15.95 -1.13 -10.76
CA MET A 221 -16.76 -0.06 -11.34
C MET A 221 -16.07 0.42 -12.61
N ASP A 222 -16.81 0.53 -13.70
CA ASP A 222 -16.33 0.61 -15.07
C ASP A 222 -16.59 1.97 -15.74
N GLY A 223 -16.86 3.04 -14.98
CA GLY A 223 -16.93 4.40 -15.52
C GLY A 223 -15.59 4.88 -16.10
N GLN A 224 -15.57 6.05 -16.76
CA GLN A 224 -14.36 6.61 -17.40
C GLN A 224 -13.16 6.79 -16.44
N GLY A 225 -13.41 6.93 -15.14
CA GLY A 225 -12.37 6.91 -14.10
C GLY A 225 -11.53 5.64 -14.10
N LEU A 226 -11.96 4.55 -14.75
CA LEU A 226 -11.21 3.30 -14.80
C LEU A 226 -9.79 3.49 -15.35
N ILE A 227 -9.64 4.41 -16.31
CA ILE A 227 -8.34 4.78 -16.89
C ILE A 227 -7.33 5.12 -15.78
N GLY A 228 -7.72 6.04 -14.89
CA GLY A 228 -6.87 6.47 -13.80
C GLY A 228 -6.78 5.46 -12.68
N ALA A 229 -7.88 4.78 -12.36
CA ALA A 229 -7.92 3.75 -11.34
C ALA A 229 -6.91 2.61 -11.62
N VAL A 230 -6.85 2.12 -12.86
CA VAL A 230 -5.86 1.09 -13.27
C VAL A 230 -4.44 1.64 -13.25
N ALA A 231 -4.23 2.87 -13.73
CA ALA A 231 -2.91 3.50 -13.76
C ALA A 231 -2.34 3.71 -12.36
N ALA A 232 -3.18 4.07 -11.39
CA ALA A 232 -2.76 4.38 -10.04
C ALA A 232 -2.20 3.15 -9.29
N ILE A 233 -2.67 1.95 -9.60
CA ILE A 233 -2.23 0.69 -8.98
C ILE A 233 -0.70 0.52 -9.08
N ALA A 234 -0.10 0.86 -10.22
CA ALA A 234 1.34 0.72 -10.46
C ALA A 234 2.21 1.60 -9.54
N TYR A 235 1.65 2.69 -9.01
CA TYR A 235 2.33 3.66 -8.16
C TYR A 235 2.02 3.50 -6.67
N CYS A 236 1.33 2.42 -6.29
CA CYS A 236 1.05 2.10 -4.89
C CYS A 236 2.33 2.07 -4.05
N ALA A 237 2.32 2.78 -2.92
CA ALA A 237 3.47 2.90 -2.01
C ALA A 237 4.75 3.46 -2.66
N GLN A 238 4.62 4.29 -3.70
CA GLN A 238 5.73 5.00 -4.34
C GLN A 238 5.56 6.52 -4.28
N PRO A 239 5.52 7.12 -3.07
CA PRO A 239 5.21 8.54 -2.89
C PRO A 239 6.19 9.49 -3.59
N ASP A 240 7.45 9.08 -3.79
CA ASP A 240 8.46 9.86 -4.50
C ASP A 240 8.30 9.85 -6.02
N ARG A 241 7.47 8.94 -6.56
CA ARG A 241 7.25 8.76 -8.00
C ARG A 241 5.82 9.09 -8.43
N SER A 242 4.86 8.97 -7.52
CA SER A 242 3.43 9.10 -7.81
C SER A 242 3.00 10.56 -8.02
N VAL A 243 3.65 11.51 -7.35
CA VAL A 243 3.53 12.95 -7.60
C VAL A 243 4.93 13.54 -7.63
N VAL A 244 5.34 14.05 -8.79
CA VAL A 244 6.67 14.66 -8.97
C VAL A 244 6.49 16.16 -9.23
N PRO A 245 6.90 17.04 -8.29
CA PRO A 245 6.86 18.48 -8.51
C PRO A 245 7.75 18.88 -9.70
N GLY A 246 7.21 19.64 -10.65
CA GLY A 246 7.99 20.21 -11.76
C GLY A 246 8.19 19.30 -12.98
N SER A 247 7.57 18.13 -13.03
CA SER A 247 7.47 17.32 -14.24
C SER A 247 6.13 17.56 -14.93
N LEU A 248 6.13 18.38 -15.98
CA LEU A 248 5.18 18.34 -17.09
C LEU A 248 5.98 18.07 -18.35
#